data_AF-A0AAD0F1I5-F1
#
_entry.id   AF-A0AAD0F1I5-F1
#
_cell.length_a   1.000
_cell.length_b   1.000
_cell.length_c   1.000
_cell.angle_alpha   90.00
_cell.angle_beta   90.00
_cell.angle_gamma   90.00
#
_symmetry.space_group_name_H-M   'P 1'
#
loop_
_entity.id
_entity.type
_entity.pdbx_description
1 polymer ?
#
loop_
_entity_poly.entity_id
_entity_poly.type
_entity_poly.pdbx_seq_one_letter_code
_entity_poly.pdbx_strand_id
1 'polypeptide(L)' 'MWKCKKCGCNRFFQTFRGIFSILKADKNQEPIESHNDILKYSKFYCDKCKKSGWTLDEIAEWVEEDD' A
#
# COMPACT_ATOMS: atom_id res chain seq x y z
N MET A 1 -4.82 -11.92 -7.02
CA MET A 1 -3.93 -11.03 -6.21
C MET A 1 -2.96 -10.23 -7.09
N TRP A 2 -2.59 -9.01 -6.69
CA TRP A 2 -1.54 -8.24 -7.37
C TRP A 2 -0.14 -8.79 -7.06
N LYS A 3 0.69 -9.03 -8.09
CA LYS A 3 2.08 -9.44 -7.96
C LYS A 3 3.00 -8.49 -8.71
N CYS A 4 4.13 -8.12 -8.11
CA CYS A 4 5.08 -7.21 -8.71
C CYS A 4 5.72 -7.86 -9.95
N LYS A 5 5.62 -7.22 -11.12
CA LYS A 5 6.17 -7.69 -12.40
C LYS A 5 7.68 -7.97 -12.37
N LYS A 6 8.41 -7.37 -11.42
CA LYS A 6 9.87 -7.55 -11.27
C LYS A 6 10.27 -8.69 -10.31
N CYS A 7 9.51 -8.93 -9.25
CA CYS A 7 9.97 -9.80 -8.16
C CYS A 7 8.91 -10.72 -7.55
N GLY A 8 7.68 -10.71 -8.08
CA GLY A 8 6.56 -11.53 -7.62
C GLY A 8 5.97 -11.13 -6.25
N CYS A 9 6.56 -10.16 -5.55
CA CYS A 9 6.05 -9.68 -4.26
C CYS A 9 4.63 -9.11 -4.39
N ASN A 10 3.77 -9.40 -3.43
CA ASN A 10 2.37 -8.99 -3.36
C ASN A 10 2.13 -7.83 -2.37
N ARG A 11 3.18 -7.28 -1.76
CA ARG A 11 3.10 -6.13 -0.82
C ARG A 11 3.53 -4.85 -1.52
N PHE A 12 2.67 -3.84 -1.40
CA PHE A 12 2.88 -2.52 -1.98
C PHE A 12 2.52 -1.45 -0.96
N PHE A 13 3.15 -0.28 -1.08
CA PHE A 13 2.84 0.88 -0.25
C PHE A 13 2.89 2.16 -1.08
N GLN A 14 2.19 3.18 -0.59
CA GLN A 14 2.31 4.56 -1.07
C GLN A 14 2.63 5.45 0.12
N THR A 15 3.47 6.44 -0.08
CA THR A 15 3.58 7.56 0.86
C THR A 15 2.49 8.58 0.54
N PHE A 16 2.01 9.29 1.55
CA PHE A 16 1.06 10.39 1.35
C PHE A 16 1.53 11.66 2.07
N ARG A 17 0.98 12.80 1.67
CA ARG A 17 1.04 14.06 2.41
C ARG A 17 -0.35 14.35 2.94
N GLY A 18 -0.47 14.58 4.24
CA GLY A 18 -1.74 14.77 4.93
C GLY A 18 -1.60 14.43 6.41
N ILE A 19 -2.72 14.18 7.07
CA ILE A 19 -2.78 13.78 8.47
C ILE A 19 -3.50 12.42 8.56
N PHE A 20 -2.85 11.48 9.24
CA PHE A 20 -3.46 10.22 9.66
C PHE A 20 -3.67 10.29 11.17
N SER A 21 -4.92 10.47 11.58
CA SER A 21 -5.29 10.64 12.99
C SER A 21 -5.79 9.32 13.56
N ILE A 22 -5.11 8.80 14.58
CA ILE A 22 -5.57 7.62 15.33
C ILE A 22 -6.51 8.10 16.43
N LEU A 23 -7.78 7.68 16.38
CA LEU A 23 -8.80 8.03 17.37
C LEU A 23 -8.87 6.98 18.49
N LYS A 24 -8.61 5.71 18.15
CA LYS A 24 -8.57 4.59 19.09
C LYS A 24 -7.53 3.55 18.67
N ALA A 25 -6.77 3.03 19.63
CA ALA A 25 -5.82 1.93 19.44
C ALA A 25 -6.05 0.80 20.44
N ASP A 26 -5.64 -0.41 20.10
CA ASP A 26 -5.70 -1.58 20.96
C ASP A 26 -4.50 -1.65 21.94
N LYS A 27 -4.47 -2.70 22.77
CA LYS A 27 -3.35 -2.92 23.73
C LYS A 27 -1.99 -3.18 23.06
N ASN A 28 -1.99 -3.54 21.78
CA ASN A 28 -0.81 -3.78 20.97
C ASN A 28 -0.41 -2.54 20.14
N GLN A 29 -1.08 -1.39 20.36
CA GLN A 29 -0.88 -0.12 19.65
C GLN A 29 -1.36 -0.16 18.19
N GLU A 30 -2.20 -1.12 17.81
CA GLU A 30 -2.80 -1.17 16.48
C GLU A 30 -4.00 -0.22 16.40
N PRO A 31 -4.08 0.65 15.38
CA PRO A 31 -5.25 1.51 15.19
C PRO A 31 -6.53 0.69 14.97
N ILE A 32 -7.54 0.92 15.81
CA ILE A 32 -8.90 0.35 15.66
C ILE A 32 -9.79 1.34 14.89
N GLU A 33 -9.63 2.63 15.19
CA GLU A 33 -10.40 3.72 14.57
C GLU A 33 -9.46 4.85 14.20
N SER A 34 -9.55 5.31 12.94
CA SER A 34 -8.69 6.34 12.39
C SER A 34 -9.42 7.20 11.37
N HIS A 35 -8.99 8.45 11.24
CA HIS A 35 -9.44 9.38 10.21
C HIS A 35 -8.27 9.79 9.30
N ASN A 36 -8.53 9.78 8.00
CA ASN A 36 -7.54 10.06 6.95
C ASN A 36 -7.87 11.38 6.27
N ASP A 37 -7.12 12.44 6.58
CA ASP A 37 -7.16 13.70 5.86
C ASP A 37 -5.98 13.78 4.90
N ILE A 38 -6.12 13.12 3.75
CA ILE A 38 -5.03 12.92 2.79
C ILE A 38 -5.12 13.98 1.69
N LEU A 39 -4.09 14.82 1.60
CA LEU A 39 -3.98 15.87 0.59
C LEU A 39 -3.44 15.33 -0.74
N LYS A 40 -2.50 14.39 -0.69
CA LYS A 40 -1.86 13.83 -1.90
C LYS A 40 -1.24 12.45 -1.65
N TYR A 41 -1.49 11.52 -2.56
CA TYR A 41 -0.75 10.25 -2.66
C TYR A 41 0.44 10.35 -3.60
N SER A 42 1.51 9.62 -3.28
CA SER A 42 2.71 9.45 -4.10
C SER A 42 2.59 8.20 -4.98
N LYS A 43 3.68 7.83 -5.66
CA LYS A 43 3.81 6.58 -6.41
C LYS A 43 3.56 5.36 -5.51
N PHE A 44 3.07 4.28 -6.12
CA PHE A 44 3.14 2.94 -5.55
C PHE A 44 4.58 2.45 -5.56
N TYR A 45 4.97 1.72 -4.52
CA TYR A 45 6.26 1.07 -4.39
C TYR A 45 6.05 -0.40 -4.05
N CYS A 46 6.73 -1.28 -4.77
CA CYS A 46 6.88 -2.67 -4.34
C CYS A 46 7.74 -2.72 -3.07
N ASP A 47 7.26 -3.37 -2.01
CA ASP A 47 7.97 -3.40 -0.74
C ASP A 47 9.34 -4.11 -0.84
N LYS A 48 9.42 -5.18 -1.65
CA LYS A 48 10.66 -5.97 -1.80
C LYS A 48 11.70 -5.31 -2.71
N CYS A 49 11.33 -4.96 -3.94
CA CYS A 49 12.31 -4.52 -4.96
C CYS A 49 12.31 -3.01 -5.22
N LYS A 50 11.46 -2.26 -4.51
CA LYS A 50 11.31 -0.79 -4.60
C LYS A 50 10.99 -0.25 -6.00
N LYS A 51 10.60 -1.11 -6.95
CA LYS A 51 10.03 -0.68 -8.24
C LYS A 51 8.81 0.20 -7.96
N SER A 52 8.72 1.34 -8.63
CA SER A 52 7.68 2.34 -8.37
C SER A 52 6.96 2.81 -9.63
N GLY A 53 5.68 3.14 -9.51
CA GLY A 53 4.82 3.63 -10.59
C GLY A 53 3.73 4.55 -10.06
N TRP A 54 3.17 5.40 -10.91
CA TRP A 54 2.06 6.28 -10.52
C TRP A 54 0.77 5.49 -10.31
N THR A 55 0.61 4.37 -11.00
CA THR A 55 -0.48 3.41 -10.81
C THR A 55 0.08 2.04 -10.43
N LEU A 56 -0.76 1.18 -9.86
CA LEU A 56 -0.34 -0.15 -9.41
C LEU A 56 -0.05 -1.08 -10.60
N ASP A 57 -0.82 -0.99 -11.67
CA ASP A 57 -0.69 -1.78 -12.89
C ASP A 57 0.59 -1.46 -13.70
N GLU A 58 1.20 -0.29 -13.51
CA GLU A 58 2.54 0.01 -14.06
C GLU A 58 3.62 -0.93 -13.48
N ILE A 59 3.47 -1.35 -12.22
CA ILE A 59 4.51 -2.12 -11.50
C ILE A 59 4.10 -3.54 -11.12
N ALA A 60 2.82 -3.85 -11.18
CA ALA A 60 2.25 -5.12 -10.77
C ALA A 60 1.25 -5.64 -11.81
N GLU A 61 1.03 -6.94 -11.81
CA GLU A 61 0.02 -7.63 -12.61
C GLU A 61 -0.94 -8.38 -11.69
N TRP A 62 -2.20 -8.47 -12.10
CA TRP A 62 -3.18 -9.29 -11.38
C TRP A 62 -3.01 -10.74 -11.79
N VAL A 63 -2.80 -11.62 -10.81
CA VAL A 63 -2.72 -13.06 -10.99
C VAL A 63 -3.91 -13.67 -10.25
N GLU A 64 -4.79 -14.38 -10.95
CA GLU A 64 -5.86 -15.13 -10.30
C GLU A 64 -5.23 -16.23 -9.43
N GLU A 65 -5.77 -16.41 -8.22
CA GLU A 65 -5.43 -17.58 -7.42
C GLU A 65 -6.34 -18.69 -7.95
N ASP A 66 -5.75 -19.68 -8.62
CA ASP A 66 -6.48 -20.91 -8.95
C ASP A 66 -6.83 -21.59 -7.62
N ASP A 67 -8.13 -21.75 -7.35
CA ASP A 67 -8.70 -22.46 -6.18
C ASP A 67 -8.29 -23.95 -6.14
#